data_AF-A0A838T6G2-F1
#
_entry.id   AF-A0A838T6G2-F1
#
_cell.length_a   1.000
_cell.length_b   1.000
_cell.length_c   1.000
_cell.angle_alpha   90.00
_cell.angle_beta   90.00
_cell.angle_gamma   90.00
#
_symmetry.space_group_name_H-M   'P 1'
#
loop_
_entity.id
_entity.type
_entity.pdbx_description
1 polymer ?
#
loop_
_entity_poly.entity_id
_entity_poly.type
_entity_poly.pdbx_seq_one_letter_code
_entity_poly.pdbx_strand_id
1 'polypeptide(L)'
;MLLAIERSRFNYLYKLNELTVDINSLIDISIEEALQKLRNDFNELVDDFHNALPAFEEDHEVILLDIDKSKLRIQGKVTVAFQSVHSIYPLTEIGSKLLAGRLNEKFRINTPIFESVVEKVKEIRSIESRRIAVSRFLSYFSLPFPRDKEVVSKIRNSVTSLLNKKNGLQNDSSYFDQLLSYNITPSYMPSGNVEFLCKIGAIAMKFFGRQEDAFKNGPFYKACLSYRNEINAGDYEKSFETFLSLHDTALRTSHEKIVEIISKDFPKLDIFKISYFFLAFKSYLNKNELNFLGLKPDIEKLKRNDAEVAAWVLTLLGYVFSFDQLYESLHVLNDAPLFKTSVKPEQKRAWRKEEVSREEEENEKGEAIKMEEENSPVTKDVNESDSSLIKKVVSEQTEIVQEENLIEKQLPAEAENEDGKAKSEETSNPVSDQDFVVPNAKNNRSISDLKEFVTTHFEKLKKPWSQFIETYLIDKYPSISYDDLIAVIDPIPDLKGKLLKSKKAEIALKNFFFAAL
;
A
#
# COMPACT_ATOMS: atom_id res chain seq x y z
N MET A 1 1.49 -29.07 -8.61
CA MET A 1 2.06 -28.10 -7.64
C MET A 1 2.18 -26.79 -8.37
N LEU A 2 2.01 -25.63 -7.73
CA LEU A 2 2.04 -24.37 -8.46
C LEU A 2 3.41 -23.68 -8.39
N LEU A 3 3.78 -23.02 -9.48
CA LEU A 3 4.97 -22.16 -9.58
C LEU A 3 4.55 -20.79 -10.09
N ALA A 4 4.78 -19.76 -9.28
CA ALA A 4 4.62 -18.38 -9.67
C ALA A 4 5.85 -17.90 -10.45
N ILE A 5 5.64 -17.33 -11.62
CA ILE A 5 6.73 -16.89 -12.48
C ILE A 5 6.33 -15.68 -13.31
N GLU A 6 7.29 -14.78 -13.53
CA GLU A 6 7.13 -13.73 -14.53
C GLU A 6 6.99 -14.34 -15.93
N ARG A 7 6.08 -13.80 -16.73
CA ARG A 7 5.86 -14.15 -18.14
C ARG A 7 7.14 -14.00 -18.96
N SER A 8 7.98 -13.02 -18.64
CA SER A 8 9.32 -12.84 -19.23
C SER A 8 10.18 -14.09 -19.02
N ARG A 9 10.18 -14.64 -17.81
CA ARG A 9 10.91 -15.85 -17.39
C ARG A 9 10.32 -17.13 -17.98
N PHE A 10 9.01 -17.19 -18.14
CA PHE A 10 8.37 -18.28 -18.87
C PHE A 10 8.86 -18.39 -20.33
N ASN A 11 9.11 -17.27 -21.02
CA ASN A 11 9.66 -17.31 -22.37
C ASN A 11 11.04 -17.99 -22.42
N TYR A 12 11.86 -17.84 -21.38
CA TYR A 12 13.14 -18.55 -21.28
C TYR A 12 12.93 -20.03 -21.02
N LEU A 13 12.03 -20.40 -20.12
CA LEU A 13 11.67 -21.81 -19.89
C LEU A 13 11.17 -22.47 -21.19
N TYR A 14 10.34 -21.78 -21.96
CA TYR A 14 9.83 -22.25 -23.25
C TYR A 14 10.95 -22.44 -24.29
N LYS A 15 11.87 -21.47 -24.40
CA LYS A 15 12.95 -21.49 -25.39
C LYS A 15 14.10 -22.43 -25.03
N LEU A 16 14.46 -22.50 -23.76
CA LEU A 16 15.65 -23.20 -23.27
C LEU A 16 15.31 -24.56 -22.62
N ASN A 17 14.03 -24.90 -22.51
CA ASN A 17 13.50 -26.14 -21.94
C ASN A 17 13.81 -26.37 -20.44
N GLU A 18 14.66 -25.57 -19.82
CA GLU A 18 14.92 -25.57 -18.39
C GLU A 18 15.06 -24.14 -17.85
N LEU A 19 14.63 -23.92 -16.62
CA LEU A 19 14.79 -22.65 -15.91
C LEU A 19 15.06 -22.90 -14.43
N THR A 20 16.01 -22.17 -13.87
CA THR A 20 16.24 -22.14 -12.43
C THR A 20 15.42 -21.03 -11.79
N VAL A 21 14.57 -21.37 -10.82
CA VAL A 21 13.72 -20.45 -10.05
C VAL A 21 14.08 -20.50 -8.57
N ASP A 22 13.66 -19.45 -7.85
CA ASP A 22 13.78 -19.41 -6.40
C ASP A 22 12.80 -20.42 -5.78
N ILE A 23 13.18 -21.02 -4.65
CA ILE A 23 12.31 -21.96 -3.94
C ILE A 23 11.05 -21.28 -3.42
N ASN A 24 11.15 -19.99 -3.08
CA ASN A 24 10.03 -19.20 -2.58
C ASN A 24 8.96 -19.04 -3.65
N SER A 25 9.30 -19.09 -4.94
CA SER A 25 8.32 -19.03 -6.04
C SER A 25 7.43 -20.27 -6.16
N LEU A 26 7.70 -21.33 -5.40
CA LEU A 26 6.87 -22.53 -5.34
C LEU A 26 5.75 -22.36 -4.31
N ILE A 27 4.55 -22.75 -4.72
CA ILE A 27 3.41 -22.92 -3.81
C ILE A 27 3.17 -24.42 -3.70
N ASP A 28 3.53 -25.00 -2.54
CA ASP A 28 3.56 -26.45 -2.33
C ASP A 28 2.18 -27.08 -2.08
N ILE A 29 1.23 -26.75 -2.95
CA ILE A 29 -0.14 -27.30 -2.99
C ILE A 29 -0.50 -27.71 -4.41
N SER A 30 -1.41 -28.68 -4.57
CA SER A 30 -1.95 -29.02 -5.89
C SER A 30 -2.95 -27.95 -6.36
N ILE A 31 -3.33 -27.97 -7.65
CA ILE A 31 -4.37 -27.06 -8.14
C ILE A 31 -5.73 -27.35 -7.50
N GLU A 32 -6.06 -28.62 -7.26
CA GLU A 32 -7.29 -29.03 -6.60
C GLU A 32 -7.35 -28.52 -5.15
N GLU A 33 -6.23 -28.61 -4.43
CA GLU A 33 -6.09 -28.06 -3.08
C GLU A 33 -6.19 -26.53 -3.09
N ALA A 34 -5.54 -25.85 -4.04
CA ALA A 34 -5.66 -24.39 -4.19
C ALA A 34 -7.12 -23.97 -4.45
N LEU A 35 -7.85 -24.70 -5.29
CA LEU A 35 -9.28 -24.46 -5.54
C LEU A 35 -10.15 -24.73 -4.30
N GLN A 36 -9.78 -25.70 -3.46
CA GLN A 36 -10.44 -25.95 -2.19
C GLN A 36 -10.17 -24.82 -1.18
N LYS A 37 -8.92 -24.39 -1.04
CA LYS A 37 -8.56 -23.24 -0.19
C LYS A 37 -9.23 -21.96 -0.67
N LEU A 38 -9.35 -21.73 -1.97
CA LEU A 38 -10.08 -20.58 -2.51
C LEU A 38 -11.53 -20.48 -1.99
N ARG A 39 -12.18 -21.62 -1.72
CA ARG A 39 -13.56 -21.68 -1.20
C ARG A 39 -13.64 -21.71 0.31
N ASN A 40 -12.71 -22.42 0.97
CA ASN A 40 -12.84 -22.79 2.37
C ASN A 40 -11.78 -22.15 3.28
N ASP A 41 -10.64 -21.75 2.73
CA ASP A 41 -9.51 -21.15 3.46
C ASP A 41 -8.80 -20.08 2.61
N PHE A 42 -9.54 -19.03 2.30
CA PHE A 42 -9.08 -17.98 1.39
C PHE A 42 -7.82 -17.27 1.90
N ASN A 43 -7.72 -17.04 3.22
CA ASN A 43 -6.59 -16.31 3.81
C ASN A 43 -5.31 -17.15 3.77
N GLU A 44 -5.38 -18.45 4.02
CA GLU A 44 -4.20 -19.33 3.89
C GLU A 44 -3.70 -19.34 2.44
N LEU A 45 -4.60 -19.37 1.45
CA LEU A 45 -4.23 -19.27 0.03
C LEU A 45 -3.58 -17.91 -0.31
N VAL A 46 -4.08 -16.82 0.27
CA VAL A 46 -3.49 -15.49 0.12
C VAL A 46 -2.07 -15.44 0.67
N ASP A 47 -1.83 -16.04 1.84
CA ASP A 47 -0.48 -16.10 2.42
C ASP A 47 0.47 -16.94 1.56
N ASP A 48 0.00 -18.10 1.07
CA ASP A 48 0.71 -18.95 0.12
C ASP A 48 1.13 -18.16 -1.14
N PHE A 49 0.21 -17.37 -1.71
CA PHE A 49 0.49 -16.53 -2.88
C PHE A 49 1.37 -15.34 -2.57
N HIS A 50 1.16 -14.67 -1.42
CA HIS A 50 1.92 -13.48 -1.04
C HIS A 50 3.42 -13.78 -0.96
N ASN A 51 3.76 -14.94 -0.41
CA ASN A 51 5.14 -15.42 -0.28
C ASN A 51 5.76 -15.83 -1.63
N ALA A 52 4.94 -16.33 -2.56
CA ALA A 52 5.44 -16.94 -3.79
C ALA A 52 5.46 -16.02 -5.01
N LEU A 53 4.50 -15.11 -5.13
CA LEU A 53 4.43 -14.22 -6.28
C LEU A 53 5.68 -13.32 -6.34
N PRO A 54 6.34 -13.16 -7.50
CA PRO A 54 7.42 -12.18 -7.64
C PRO A 54 6.90 -10.75 -7.44
N ALA A 55 7.81 -9.77 -7.43
CA ALA A 55 7.41 -8.36 -7.58
C ALA A 55 6.99 -8.12 -9.04
N PHE A 56 5.90 -7.39 -9.26
CA PHE A 56 5.36 -7.07 -10.58
C PHE A 56 4.65 -5.72 -10.54
N GLU A 57 4.67 -5.00 -11.66
CA GLU A 57 3.96 -3.73 -11.80
C GLU A 57 2.55 -3.97 -12.32
N GLU A 58 2.41 -4.88 -13.29
CA GLU A 58 1.14 -5.23 -13.90
C GLU A 58 0.78 -6.70 -13.69
N ASP A 59 -0.46 -6.98 -13.31
CA ASP A 59 -0.90 -8.33 -12.89
C ASP A 59 -0.74 -9.39 -13.99
N HIS A 60 -0.77 -8.96 -15.26
CA HIS A 60 -0.59 -9.82 -16.42
C HIS A 60 0.87 -10.19 -16.69
N GLU A 61 1.83 -9.62 -15.95
CA GLU A 61 3.24 -9.98 -16.00
C GLU A 61 3.54 -11.28 -15.29
N VAL A 62 2.65 -11.76 -14.42
CA VAL A 62 2.85 -12.98 -13.65
C VAL A 62 1.83 -14.04 -14.06
N ILE A 63 2.30 -15.28 -14.10
CA ILE A 63 1.51 -16.46 -14.42
C ILE A 63 1.82 -17.55 -13.41
N LEU A 64 0.88 -18.47 -13.22
CA LEU A 64 1.10 -19.67 -12.43
C LEU A 64 1.24 -20.87 -13.36
N LEU A 65 2.22 -21.71 -13.11
CA LEU A 65 2.42 -22.97 -13.82
C LEU A 65 2.02 -24.11 -12.90
N ASP A 66 1.13 -24.98 -13.35
CA ASP A 66 0.94 -26.27 -12.70
C ASP A 66 2.03 -27.23 -13.17
N ILE A 67 2.85 -27.65 -12.22
CA ILE A 67 4.05 -28.44 -12.45
C ILE A 67 4.04 -29.76 -11.70
N ASP A 68 4.57 -30.77 -12.38
CA ASP A 68 4.87 -32.10 -11.84
C ASP A 68 6.02 -32.02 -10.83
N LYS A 69 5.69 -32.12 -9.54
CA LYS A 69 6.67 -32.07 -8.44
C LYS A 69 7.75 -33.14 -8.56
N SER A 70 7.42 -34.31 -9.14
CA SER A 70 8.36 -35.43 -9.29
C SER A 70 9.50 -35.15 -10.29
N LYS A 71 9.32 -34.15 -11.16
CA LYS A 71 10.28 -33.78 -12.21
C LYS A 71 11.19 -32.62 -11.80
N LEU A 72 11.10 -32.12 -10.58
CA LEU A 72 11.90 -31.01 -10.11
C LEU A 72 13.26 -31.46 -9.60
N ARG A 73 14.30 -30.68 -9.95
CA ARG A 73 15.65 -30.88 -9.42
C ARG A 73 15.95 -29.77 -8.42
N ILE A 74 16.15 -30.13 -7.15
CA ILE A 74 16.45 -29.19 -6.07
C ILE A 74 17.92 -29.35 -5.69
N GLN A 75 18.75 -28.37 -6.07
CA GLN A 75 20.18 -28.31 -5.75
C GLN A 75 20.54 -26.88 -5.32
N GLY A 76 20.10 -26.47 -4.14
CA GLY A 76 20.21 -25.08 -3.64
C GLY A 76 19.26 -24.08 -4.33
N LYS A 77 18.89 -24.33 -5.59
CA LYS A 77 17.80 -23.69 -6.33
C LYS A 77 16.91 -24.74 -6.98
N VAL A 78 15.71 -24.35 -7.40
CA VAL A 78 14.76 -25.24 -8.06
C VAL A 78 14.96 -25.15 -9.56
N THR A 79 15.31 -26.24 -10.21
CA THR A 79 15.35 -26.31 -11.69
C THR A 79 14.08 -26.98 -12.19
N VAL A 80 13.37 -26.26 -13.05
CA VAL A 80 12.09 -26.64 -13.65
C VAL A 80 12.35 -26.92 -15.11
N ALA A 81 11.97 -28.10 -15.58
CA ALA A 81 12.03 -28.43 -17.00
C ALA A 81 10.68 -28.16 -17.65
N PHE A 82 10.63 -27.72 -18.90
CA PHE A 82 9.37 -27.37 -19.56
C PHE A 82 8.40 -28.56 -19.64
N GLN A 83 8.94 -29.78 -19.81
CA GLN A 83 8.18 -31.04 -19.77
C GLN A 83 7.49 -31.35 -18.43
N SER A 84 7.78 -30.61 -17.36
CA SER A 84 7.07 -30.71 -16.09
C SER A 84 5.83 -29.83 -16.04
N VAL A 85 5.64 -28.90 -16.98
CA VAL A 85 4.48 -27.99 -17.00
C VAL A 85 3.28 -28.72 -17.60
N HIS A 86 2.21 -28.85 -16.82
CA HIS A 86 0.94 -29.44 -17.24
C HIS A 86 -0.02 -28.42 -17.83
N SER A 87 -0.09 -27.24 -17.20
CA SER A 87 -0.97 -26.17 -17.61
C SER A 87 -0.50 -24.81 -17.10
N ILE A 88 -1.06 -23.75 -17.69
CA ILE A 88 -0.76 -22.36 -17.36
C ILE A 88 -2.04 -21.71 -16.85
N TYR A 89 -1.97 -21.06 -15.71
CA TYR A 89 -3.04 -20.26 -15.11
C TYR A 89 -2.62 -18.79 -15.13
N PRO A 90 -3.13 -17.99 -16.08
CA PRO A 90 -2.94 -16.55 -16.08
C PRO A 90 -3.59 -15.94 -14.83
N LEU A 91 -3.01 -14.85 -14.31
CA LEU A 91 -3.62 -14.13 -13.17
C LEU A 91 -4.75 -13.20 -13.58
N THR A 92 -4.85 -12.82 -14.85
CA THR A 92 -5.87 -11.91 -15.39
C THR A 92 -6.29 -12.30 -16.81
N GLU A 93 -7.45 -11.80 -17.26
CA GLU A 93 -7.90 -12.01 -18.64
C GLU A 93 -6.93 -11.45 -19.68
N ILE A 94 -6.33 -10.29 -19.40
CA ILE A 94 -5.31 -9.67 -20.26
C ILE A 94 -4.11 -10.62 -20.39
N GLY A 95 -3.64 -11.19 -19.28
CA GLY A 95 -2.57 -12.18 -19.27
C GLY A 95 -2.92 -13.41 -20.12
N SER A 96 -4.17 -13.88 -20.03
CA SER A 96 -4.67 -15.00 -20.84
C SER A 96 -4.61 -14.69 -22.33
N LYS A 97 -5.15 -13.55 -22.77
CA LYS A 97 -5.14 -13.10 -24.18
C LYS A 97 -3.71 -12.98 -24.72
N LEU A 98 -2.80 -12.41 -23.92
CA LEU A 98 -1.39 -12.23 -24.31
C LEU A 98 -0.62 -13.55 -24.44
N LEU A 99 -0.95 -14.56 -23.64
CA LEU A 99 -0.38 -15.91 -23.75
C LEU A 99 -0.95 -16.65 -24.96
N ALA A 100 -2.27 -16.60 -25.14
CA ALA A 100 -2.96 -17.27 -26.25
C ALA A 100 -2.46 -16.77 -27.63
N GLY A 101 -2.13 -15.48 -27.75
CA GLY A 101 -1.57 -14.92 -28.99
C GLY A 101 -0.12 -15.37 -29.31
N ARG A 102 0.59 -16.02 -28.37
CA ARG A 102 2.00 -16.42 -28.53
C ARG A 102 2.23 -17.93 -28.50
N LEU A 103 1.33 -18.66 -27.86
CA LEU A 103 1.44 -20.10 -27.64
C LEU A 103 0.52 -20.86 -28.60
N ASN A 104 0.98 -22.03 -29.07
CA ASN A 104 0.18 -22.93 -29.90
C ASN A 104 -1.06 -23.42 -29.12
N GLU A 105 -2.18 -23.67 -29.81
CA GLU A 105 -3.42 -24.24 -29.24
C GLU A 105 -3.23 -25.55 -28.45
N LYS A 106 -2.11 -26.26 -28.66
CA LYS A 106 -1.75 -27.44 -27.86
C LYS A 106 -1.45 -27.12 -26.38
N PHE A 107 -1.23 -25.86 -26.02
CA PHE A 107 -1.02 -25.45 -24.65
C PHE A 107 -2.33 -25.33 -23.88
N ARG A 108 -2.39 -25.95 -22.70
CA ARG A 108 -3.51 -25.80 -21.77
C ARG A 108 -3.37 -24.49 -21.01
N ILE A 109 -3.91 -23.42 -21.58
CA ILE A 109 -4.06 -22.13 -20.91
C ILE A 109 -5.46 -22.09 -20.30
N ASN A 110 -5.54 -22.05 -18.97
CA ASN A 110 -6.80 -22.01 -18.26
C ASN A 110 -7.31 -20.57 -18.11
N THR A 111 -8.56 -20.42 -17.69
CA THR A 111 -9.12 -19.12 -17.31
C THR A 111 -8.47 -18.60 -16.02
N PRO A 112 -8.38 -17.28 -15.84
CA PRO A 112 -7.99 -16.68 -14.56
C PRO A 112 -9.01 -17.06 -13.48
N ILE A 113 -8.53 -17.66 -12.39
CA ILE A 113 -9.38 -18.13 -11.28
C ILE A 113 -8.92 -17.60 -9.91
N PHE A 114 -7.77 -16.92 -9.86
CA PHE A 114 -7.14 -16.43 -8.63
C PHE A 114 -7.12 -14.90 -8.54
N GLU A 115 -7.92 -14.20 -9.35
CA GLU A 115 -7.96 -12.73 -9.39
C GLU A 115 -8.22 -12.13 -8.01
N SER A 116 -9.19 -12.66 -7.26
CA SER A 116 -9.50 -12.22 -5.89
C SER A 116 -8.33 -12.40 -4.91
N VAL A 117 -7.58 -13.50 -5.04
CA VAL A 117 -6.38 -13.77 -4.23
C VAL A 117 -5.30 -12.74 -4.56
N VAL A 118 -5.07 -12.48 -5.85
CA VAL A 118 -4.07 -11.50 -6.32
C VAL A 118 -4.43 -10.09 -5.87
N GLU A 119 -5.70 -9.69 -5.97
CA GLU A 119 -6.18 -8.41 -5.44
C GLU A 119 -5.87 -8.27 -3.94
N LYS A 120 -6.11 -9.33 -3.15
CA LYS A 120 -5.79 -9.31 -1.72
C LYS A 120 -4.28 -9.25 -1.45
N VAL A 121 -3.47 -9.97 -2.22
CA VAL A 121 -1.99 -9.89 -2.12
C VAL A 121 -1.51 -8.46 -2.42
N LYS A 122 -2.08 -7.79 -3.44
CA LYS A 122 -1.76 -6.40 -3.77
C LYS A 122 -2.14 -5.44 -2.65
N GLU A 123 -3.30 -5.66 -2.01
CA GLU A 123 -3.70 -4.89 -0.84
C GLU A 123 -2.66 -5.03 0.30
N ILE A 124 -2.26 -6.25 0.63
CA ILE A 124 -1.24 -6.53 1.66
C ILE A 124 0.07 -5.81 1.34
N ARG A 125 0.60 -6.01 0.12
CA ARG A 125 1.86 -5.39 -0.33
C ARG A 125 1.80 -3.87 -0.34
N SER A 126 0.65 -3.28 -0.72
CA SER A 126 0.42 -1.84 -0.68
C SER A 126 0.51 -1.30 0.75
N ILE A 127 -0.10 -2.00 1.72
CA ILE A 127 0.00 -1.63 3.14
C ILE A 127 1.43 -1.80 3.68
N GLU A 128 2.16 -2.83 3.25
CA GLU A 128 3.56 -3.03 3.63
C GLU A 128 4.47 -1.94 3.09
N SER A 129 4.34 -1.60 1.79
CA SER A 129 5.04 -0.48 1.15
C SER A 129 4.81 0.83 1.91
N ARG A 130 3.57 1.09 2.32
CA ARG A 130 3.20 2.23 3.19
C ARG A 130 3.89 2.20 4.54
N ARG A 131 3.92 1.04 5.21
CA ARG A 131 4.64 0.87 6.47
C ARG A 131 6.14 1.11 6.31
N ILE A 132 6.73 0.69 5.19
CA ILE A 132 8.13 0.96 4.86
C ILE A 132 8.36 2.47 4.75
N ALA A 133 7.51 3.22 4.03
CA ALA A 133 7.62 4.67 3.95
C ALA A 133 7.59 5.34 5.33
N VAL A 134 6.65 4.93 6.20
CA VAL A 134 6.58 5.42 7.59
C VAL A 134 7.90 5.16 8.33
N SER A 135 8.39 3.93 8.28
CA SER A 135 9.65 3.54 8.94
C SER A 135 10.83 4.38 8.43
N ARG A 136 10.91 4.62 7.12
CA ARG A 136 11.98 5.42 6.51
C ARG A 136 11.90 6.89 6.94
N PHE A 137 10.71 7.49 6.95
CA PHE A 137 10.54 8.86 7.43
C PHE A 137 10.94 9.02 8.88
N LEU A 138 10.41 8.16 9.76
CA LEU A 138 10.69 8.24 11.18
C LEU A 138 12.18 8.00 11.46
N SER A 139 12.79 7.02 10.81
CA SER A 139 14.24 6.76 10.93
C SER A 139 15.06 7.96 10.47
N TYR A 140 14.70 8.58 9.35
CA TYR A 140 15.43 9.74 8.82
C TYR A 140 15.45 10.90 9.83
N PHE A 141 14.30 11.18 10.45
CA PHE A 141 14.19 12.24 11.45
C PHE A 141 14.55 11.78 12.87
N SER A 142 14.99 10.55 13.08
CA SER A 142 15.28 9.97 14.41
C SER A 142 14.09 10.06 15.37
N LEU A 143 12.89 9.81 14.86
CA LEU A 143 11.64 9.79 15.62
C LEU A 143 11.22 8.34 15.93
N PRO A 144 10.67 8.06 17.11
CA PRO A 144 10.14 6.73 17.42
C PRO A 144 8.85 6.46 16.64
N PHE A 145 8.57 5.18 16.39
CA PHE A 145 7.25 4.77 15.90
C PHE A 145 6.18 5.09 16.96
N PRO A 146 5.02 5.65 16.57
CA PRO A 146 3.95 5.93 17.53
C PRO A 146 3.51 4.68 18.30
N ARG A 147 3.38 4.80 19.63
CA ARG A 147 3.14 3.66 20.52
C ARG A 147 1.68 3.20 20.57
N ASP A 148 0.75 4.07 20.18
CA ASP A 148 -0.68 3.77 20.24
C ASP A 148 -1.09 2.84 19.09
N LYS A 149 -1.13 1.54 19.39
CA LYS A 149 -1.48 0.49 18.42
C LYS A 149 -2.92 0.61 17.93
N GLU A 150 -3.83 1.11 18.76
CA GLU A 150 -5.24 1.25 18.37
C GLU A 150 -5.39 2.34 17.30
N VAL A 151 -4.73 3.48 17.49
CA VAL A 151 -4.73 4.58 16.52
C VAL A 151 -4.06 4.16 15.22
N VAL A 152 -2.91 3.49 15.29
CA VAL A 152 -2.24 2.95 14.09
C VAL A 152 -3.14 1.96 13.34
N SER A 153 -3.87 1.09 14.07
CA SER A 153 -4.82 0.17 13.48
C SER A 153 -5.97 0.90 12.79
N LYS A 154 -6.54 1.95 13.40
CA LYS A 154 -7.58 2.79 12.80
C LYS A 154 -7.08 3.47 11.52
N ILE A 155 -5.89 4.07 11.54
CA ILE A 155 -5.27 4.66 10.33
C ILE A 155 -5.10 3.60 9.23
N ARG A 156 -4.57 2.42 9.58
CA ARG A 156 -4.38 1.33 8.62
C ARG A 156 -5.72 0.90 8.00
N ASN A 157 -6.74 0.71 8.82
CA ASN A 157 -8.08 0.33 8.36
C ASN A 157 -8.68 1.41 7.46
N SER A 158 -8.51 2.69 7.80
CA SER A 158 -8.93 3.81 6.96
C SER A 158 -8.23 3.80 5.59
N VAL A 159 -6.93 3.56 5.55
CA VAL A 159 -6.17 3.44 4.30
C VAL A 159 -6.64 2.24 3.48
N THR A 160 -6.82 1.07 4.11
CA THR A 160 -7.35 -0.12 3.44
C THR A 160 -8.72 0.15 2.82
N SER A 161 -9.62 0.77 3.57
CA SER A 161 -10.93 1.18 3.06
C SER A 161 -10.80 2.13 1.87
N LEU A 162 -9.84 3.06 1.89
CA LEU A 162 -9.57 3.98 0.77
C LEU A 162 -9.04 3.27 -0.48
N LEU A 163 -8.13 2.32 -0.32
CA LEU A 163 -7.57 1.53 -1.42
C LEU A 163 -8.64 0.66 -2.09
N ASN A 164 -9.60 0.18 -1.32
CA ASN A 164 -10.66 -0.70 -1.79
C ASN A 164 -11.87 0.05 -2.38
N LYS A 165 -11.82 1.39 -2.52
CA LYS A 165 -12.87 2.19 -3.16
C LYS A 165 -12.91 1.93 -4.68
N LYS A 166 -13.51 0.82 -5.11
CA LYS A 166 -13.85 0.56 -6.52
C LYS A 166 -15.23 1.11 -6.92
N ASN A 167 -16.21 1.24 -6.02
CA ASN A 167 -17.58 1.68 -6.37
C ASN A 167 -18.19 2.55 -5.27
N GLY A 168 -18.11 3.87 -5.43
CA GLY A 168 -18.41 4.86 -4.40
C GLY A 168 -19.73 4.66 -3.65
N LEU A 169 -19.63 4.24 -2.39
CA LEU A 169 -20.48 4.60 -1.25
C LEU A 169 -20.01 3.76 -0.05
N GLN A 170 -19.19 4.36 0.80
CA GLN A 170 -19.03 3.88 2.16
C GLN A 170 -19.34 5.02 3.12
N ASN A 171 -20.01 4.65 4.21
CA ASN A 171 -20.11 5.46 5.40
C ASN A 171 -18.70 5.55 6.00
N ASP A 172 -17.95 6.60 5.62
CA ASP A 172 -16.71 6.98 6.28
C ASP A 172 -16.97 7.01 7.80
N SER A 173 -16.50 6.00 8.54
CA SER A 173 -16.95 5.72 9.91
C SER A 173 -16.05 6.37 10.96
N SER A 174 -14.87 6.83 10.56
CA SER A 174 -13.90 7.50 11.41
C SER A 174 -13.50 8.87 10.89
N TYR A 175 -13.00 9.72 11.79
CA TYR A 175 -12.41 10.99 11.42
C TYR A 175 -11.20 10.82 10.48
N PHE A 176 -10.40 9.76 10.66
CA PHE A 176 -9.26 9.46 9.78
C PHE A 176 -9.70 9.12 8.35
N ASP A 177 -10.83 8.43 8.14
CA ASP A 177 -11.37 8.19 6.79
C ASP A 177 -11.62 9.51 6.06
N GLN A 178 -12.22 10.48 6.77
CA GLN A 178 -12.49 11.81 6.24
C GLN A 178 -11.20 12.59 5.99
N LEU A 179 -10.28 12.59 6.95
CA LEU A 179 -9.01 13.32 6.87
C LEU A 179 -8.13 12.81 5.71
N LEU A 180 -7.98 11.49 5.60
CA LEU A 180 -7.12 10.85 4.60
C LEU A 180 -7.69 11.01 3.19
N SER A 181 -9.03 10.92 3.03
CA SER A 181 -9.70 11.10 1.74
C SER A 181 -9.81 12.55 1.27
N TYR A 182 -9.61 13.53 2.16
CA TYR A 182 -9.77 14.94 1.82
C TYR A 182 -8.63 15.42 0.89
N ASN A 183 -8.91 15.43 -0.42
CA ASN A 183 -7.96 15.82 -1.47
C ASN A 183 -8.37 17.10 -2.21
N ILE A 184 -9.63 17.50 -2.12
CA ILE A 184 -10.16 18.65 -2.84
C ILE A 184 -10.12 19.88 -1.94
N THR A 185 -9.73 21.02 -2.51
CA THR A 185 -9.88 22.32 -1.86
C THR A 185 -11.07 23.03 -2.50
N PRO A 186 -12.23 23.12 -1.83
CA PRO A 186 -13.37 23.84 -2.36
C PRO A 186 -13.03 25.30 -2.67
N SER A 187 -13.66 25.86 -3.72
CA SER A 187 -13.39 27.23 -4.19
C SER A 187 -13.66 28.33 -3.15
N TYR A 188 -14.51 28.06 -2.17
CA TYR A 188 -14.80 29.01 -1.10
C TYR A 188 -13.70 29.06 -0.03
N MET A 189 -12.80 28.08 0.05
CA MET A 189 -11.76 28.07 1.09
C MET A 189 -10.71 29.15 0.83
N PRO A 190 -10.32 29.92 1.85
CA PRO A 190 -9.26 30.90 1.70
C PRO A 190 -7.92 30.21 1.42
N SER A 191 -7.12 30.80 0.53
CA SER A 191 -5.77 30.31 0.21
C SER A 191 -4.77 30.61 1.33
N GLY A 192 -3.72 29.80 1.42
CA GLY A 192 -2.61 29.97 2.37
C GLY A 192 -2.73 29.01 3.57
N ASN A 193 -2.04 29.32 4.65
CA ASN A 193 -2.00 28.46 5.84
C ASN A 193 -3.35 28.35 6.56
N VAL A 194 -4.19 29.38 6.45
CA VAL A 194 -5.58 29.37 6.93
C VAL A 194 -6.45 28.30 6.25
N GLU A 195 -6.10 27.90 5.02
CA GLU A 195 -6.79 26.84 4.26
C GLU A 195 -6.88 25.56 5.09
N PHE A 196 -5.77 25.16 5.74
CA PHE A 196 -5.69 23.90 6.47
C PHE A 196 -6.55 23.91 7.74
N LEU A 197 -6.66 25.06 8.42
CA LEU A 197 -7.59 25.23 9.55
C LEU A 197 -9.04 25.09 9.07
N CYS A 198 -9.38 25.73 7.94
CA CYS A 198 -10.72 25.60 7.37
C CYS A 198 -11.03 24.17 6.92
N LYS A 199 -10.05 23.44 6.37
CA LYS A 199 -10.19 22.03 6.01
C LYS A 199 -10.51 21.17 7.23
N ILE A 200 -9.83 21.36 8.36
CA ILE A 200 -10.15 20.62 9.60
C ILE A 200 -11.61 20.82 9.98
N GLY A 201 -12.11 22.06 9.95
CA GLY A 201 -13.50 22.36 10.27
C GLY A 201 -14.49 21.72 9.28
N ALA A 202 -14.20 21.73 7.98
CA ALA A 202 -15.03 21.08 6.98
C ALA A 202 -15.06 19.54 7.15
N ILE A 203 -13.89 18.93 7.39
CA ILE A 203 -13.74 17.49 7.68
C ILE A 203 -14.54 17.13 8.94
N ALA A 204 -14.46 17.93 10.00
CA ALA A 204 -15.23 17.71 11.22
C ALA A 204 -16.74 17.77 10.97
N MET A 205 -17.23 18.69 10.14
CA MET A 205 -18.66 18.75 9.79
C MET A 205 -19.10 17.54 8.96
N LYS A 206 -18.27 17.09 8.00
CA LYS A 206 -18.55 15.90 7.20
C LYS A 206 -18.56 14.63 8.06
N PHE A 207 -17.65 14.51 9.02
CA PHE A 207 -17.62 13.42 10.01
C PHE A 207 -18.93 13.33 10.82
N PHE A 208 -19.64 14.44 11.01
CA PHE A 208 -20.97 14.45 11.64
C PHE A 208 -22.16 14.24 10.70
N GLY A 209 -21.93 13.97 9.43
CA GLY A 209 -23.00 13.92 8.44
C GLY A 209 -23.70 15.28 8.24
N ARG A 210 -23.03 16.39 8.56
CA ARG A 210 -23.55 17.74 8.29
C ARG A 210 -23.11 18.21 6.92
N GLN A 211 -23.98 19.00 6.29
CA GLN A 211 -23.69 19.63 5.01
C GLN A 211 -22.60 20.69 5.14
N GLU A 212 -21.83 20.86 4.07
CA GLU A 212 -20.70 21.81 4.01
C GLU A 212 -21.14 23.27 4.24
N ASP A 213 -22.38 23.63 3.92
CA ASP A 213 -22.91 24.98 4.17
C ASP A 213 -23.06 25.31 5.66
N ALA A 214 -23.21 24.30 6.52
CA ALA A 214 -23.19 24.49 7.97
C ALA A 214 -21.80 24.97 8.45
N PHE A 215 -20.73 24.51 7.79
CA PHE A 215 -19.37 24.98 8.06
C PHE A 215 -19.20 26.44 7.61
N LYS A 216 -19.56 26.78 6.36
CA LYS A 216 -19.42 28.12 5.77
C LYS A 216 -20.12 29.22 6.57
N ASN A 217 -21.26 28.89 7.17
CA ASN A 217 -22.03 29.86 7.96
C ASN A 217 -21.62 29.89 9.44
N GLY A 218 -20.76 28.96 9.86
CA GLY A 218 -20.35 28.77 11.24
C GLY A 218 -19.37 29.82 11.76
N PRO A 219 -19.30 30.01 13.09
CA PRO A 219 -18.42 30.99 13.73
C PRO A 219 -16.93 30.69 13.49
N PHE A 220 -16.55 29.40 13.45
CA PHE A 220 -15.16 28.99 13.22
C PHE A 220 -14.64 29.45 11.85
N TYR A 221 -15.40 29.22 10.78
CA TYR A 221 -15.01 29.63 9.44
C TYR A 221 -14.94 31.16 9.30
N LYS A 222 -15.95 31.87 9.84
CA LYS A 222 -15.98 33.34 9.84
C LYS A 222 -14.77 33.92 10.57
N ALA A 223 -14.40 33.37 11.72
CA ALA A 223 -13.22 33.80 12.44
C ALA A 223 -11.92 33.51 11.66
N CYS A 224 -11.78 32.33 11.05
CA CYS A 224 -10.63 32.04 10.18
C CYS A 224 -10.50 33.05 9.04
N LEU A 225 -11.62 33.48 8.44
CA LEU A 225 -11.62 34.51 7.40
C LEU A 225 -11.21 35.89 7.92
N SER A 226 -11.71 36.30 9.09
CA SER A 226 -11.39 37.60 9.69
C SER A 226 -9.89 37.75 9.97
N TYR A 227 -9.24 36.70 10.46
CA TYR A 227 -7.82 36.71 10.83
C TYR A 227 -6.90 36.10 9.75
N ARG A 228 -7.41 35.89 8.52
CA ARG A 228 -6.67 35.17 7.46
C ARG A 228 -5.28 35.74 7.19
N ASN A 229 -5.15 37.06 7.20
CA ASN A 229 -3.89 37.73 6.86
C ASN A 229 -2.85 37.53 7.96
N GLU A 230 -3.28 37.58 9.23
CA GLU A 230 -2.43 37.34 10.39
C GLU A 230 -1.98 35.88 10.42
N ILE A 231 -2.92 34.95 10.24
CA ILE A 231 -2.63 33.51 10.18
C ILE A 231 -1.65 33.22 9.03
N ASN A 232 -1.82 33.83 7.86
CA ASN A 232 -0.96 33.57 6.70
C ASN A 232 0.43 34.25 6.75
N ALA A 233 0.74 35.07 7.76
CA ALA A 233 1.96 35.89 7.80
C ALA A 233 3.26 35.11 8.13
N GLY A 234 3.22 33.77 8.19
CA GLY A 234 4.34 32.95 8.65
C GLY A 234 4.46 31.61 7.93
N ASP A 235 5.43 30.81 8.37
CA ASP A 235 5.48 29.38 8.05
C ASP A 235 4.35 28.62 8.76
N TYR A 236 4.20 27.33 8.46
CA TYR A 236 3.10 26.51 9.00
C TYR A 236 3.01 26.57 10.53
N GLU A 237 4.15 26.50 11.22
CA GLU A 237 4.14 26.53 12.68
C GLU A 237 3.77 27.90 13.24
N LYS A 238 4.38 28.97 12.74
CA LYS A 238 4.05 30.33 13.18
C LYS A 238 2.58 30.65 12.89
N SER A 239 2.04 30.17 11.78
CA SER A 239 0.62 30.29 11.43
C SER A 239 -0.28 29.57 12.44
N PHE A 240 0.08 28.36 12.84
CA PHE A 240 -0.65 27.60 13.85
C PHE A 240 -0.60 28.28 15.23
N GLU A 241 0.58 28.74 15.66
CA GLU A 241 0.74 29.50 16.89
C GLU A 241 -0.06 30.81 16.88
N THR A 242 0.00 31.54 15.77
CA THR A 242 -0.77 32.79 15.59
C THR A 242 -2.26 32.51 15.78
N PHE A 243 -2.79 31.47 15.14
CA PHE A 243 -4.18 31.05 15.30
C PHE A 243 -4.54 30.77 16.77
N LEU A 244 -3.71 30.02 17.49
CA LEU A 244 -3.96 29.70 18.91
C LEU A 244 -3.89 30.92 19.83
N SER A 245 -3.14 31.96 19.44
CA SER A 245 -2.97 33.20 20.21
C SER A 245 -4.08 34.23 20.00
N LEU A 246 -4.99 34.02 19.04
CA LEU A 246 -6.07 34.97 18.74
C LEU A 246 -7.04 35.12 19.93
N HIS A 247 -7.20 36.34 20.43
CA HIS A 247 -8.12 36.67 21.52
C HIS A 247 -9.56 36.91 21.02
N ASP A 248 -10.15 35.89 20.39
CA ASP A 248 -11.55 35.88 19.95
C ASP A 248 -12.33 34.78 20.69
N THR A 249 -13.24 35.18 21.58
CA THR A 249 -14.02 34.25 22.41
C THR A 249 -14.88 33.29 21.57
N ALA A 250 -15.47 33.77 20.47
CA ALA A 250 -16.32 32.95 19.62
C ALA A 250 -15.49 31.92 18.84
N LEU A 251 -14.33 32.34 18.34
CA LEU A 251 -13.36 31.44 17.72
C LEU A 251 -12.92 30.37 18.71
N ARG A 252 -12.47 30.77 19.89
CA ARG A 252 -11.97 29.86 20.93
C ARG A 252 -13.01 28.80 21.30
N THR A 253 -14.26 29.21 21.58
CA THR A 253 -15.34 28.25 21.89
C THR A 253 -15.61 27.30 20.73
N SER A 254 -15.57 27.79 19.48
CA SER A 254 -15.79 26.93 18.31
C SER A 254 -14.62 25.97 18.04
N HIS A 255 -13.38 26.41 18.29
CA HIS A 255 -12.17 25.60 18.24
C HIS A 255 -12.20 24.51 19.30
N GLU A 256 -12.47 24.85 20.57
CA GLU A 256 -12.59 23.90 21.68
C GLU A 256 -13.61 22.79 21.35
N LYS A 257 -14.77 23.15 20.78
CA LYS A 257 -15.76 22.17 20.31
C LYS A 257 -15.22 21.26 19.21
N ILE A 258 -14.54 21.80 18.20
CA ILE A 258 -13.94 20.97 17.14
C ILE A 258 -12.91 20.01 17.73
N VAL A 259 -12.02 20.50 18.62
CA VAL A 259 -10.99 19.69 19.29
C VAL A 259 -11.63 18.58 20.11
N GLU A 260 -12.60 18.89 20.96
CA GLU A 260 -13.33 17.93 21.80
C GLU A 260 -13.91 16.80 20.95
N ILE A 261 -14.48 17.15 19.80
CA ILE A 261 -15.11 16.23 18.88
C ILE A 261 -14.09 15.30 18.22
N ILE A 262 -13.07 15.86 17.57
CA ILE A 262 -12.16 15.07 16.73
C ILE A 262 -11.19 14.26 17.59
N SER A 263 -10.98 14.68 18.84
CA SER A 263 -10.11 14.02 19.80
C SER A 263 -10.87 13.07 20.74
N LYS A 264 -12.19 12.95 20.61
CA LYS A 264 -13.03 12.10 21.47
C LYS A 264 -12.53 10.66 21.55
N ASP A 265 -12.14 10.10 20.41
CA ASP A 265 -11.65 8.73 20.31
C ASP A 265 -10.13 8.63 20.56
N PHE A 266 -9.46 9.77 20.79
CA PHE A 266 -8.00 9.92 20.83
C PHE A 266 -7.54 10.93 21.89
N PRO A 267 -7.95 10.78 23.18
CA PRO A 267 -7.80 11.85 24.18
C PRO A 267 -6.35 12.20 24.54
N LYS A 268 -5.38 11.36 24.15
CA LYS A 268 -3.95 11.57 24.40
C LYS A 268 -3.23 12.27 23.24
N LEU A 269 -3.91 12.47 22.11
CA LEU A 269 -3.30 13.03 20.91
C LEU A 269 -3.92 14.38 20.58
N ASP A 270 -3.08 15.34 20.20
CA ASP A 270 -3.54 16.59 19.61
C ASP A 270 -3.92 16.37 18.15
N ILE A 271 -5.10 15.77 17.93
CA ILE A 271 -5.63 15.46 16.59
C ILE A 271 -5.77 16.72 15.75
N PHE A 272 -6.10 17.87 16.37
CA PHE A 272 -6.24 19.13 15.66
C PHE A 272 -4.90 19.58 15.06
N LYS A 273 -3.83 19.59 15.86
CA LYS A 273 -2.48 19.95 15.42
C LYS A 273 -1.93 18.93 14.41
N ILE A 274 -2.13 17.63 14.65
CA ILE A 274 -1.75 16.56 13.71
C ILE A 274 -2.43 16.79 12.35
N SER A 275 -3.75 17.02 12.34
CA SER A 275 -4.50 17.28 11.10
C SER A 275 -4.00 18.52 10.38
N TYR A 276 -3.68 19.60 11.10
CA TYR A 276 -3.17 20.84 10.49
C TYR A 276 -1.88 20.60 9.71
N PHE A 277 -0.86 20.04 10.37
CA PHE A 277 0.44 19.79 9.74
C PHE A 277 0.36 18.70 8.67
N PHE A 278 -0.45 17.65 8.90
CA PHE A 278 -0.68 16.63 7.88
C PHE A 278 -1.30 17.23 6.60
N LEU A 279 -2.35 18.04 6.71
CA LEU A 279 -2.99 18.68 5.55
C LEU A 279 -2.04 19.65 4.84
N ALA A 280 -1.25 20.42 5.60
CA ALA A 280 -0.25 21.32 5.05
C ALA A 280 0.81 20.56 4.25
N PHE A 281 1.42 19.53 4.84
CA PHE A 281 2.48 18.74 4.20
C PHE A 281 1.95 17.88 3.04
N LYS A 282 0.75 17.31 3.18
CA LYS A 282 0.07 16.61 2.08
C LYS A 282 -0.18 17.52 0.89
N SER A 283 -0.68 18.74 1.14
CA SER A 283 -0.89 19.75 0.09
C SER A 283 0.42 20.15 -0.59
N TYR A 284 1.49 20.32 0.19
CA TYR A 284 2.83 20.57 -0.36
C TYR A 284 3.30 19.43 -1.27
N LEU A 285 3.23 18.18 -0.83
CA LEU A 285 3.68 17.03 -1.62
C LEU A 285 2.90 16.90 -2.93
N ASN A 286 1.58 17.06 -2.88
CA ASN A 286 0.73 17.03 -4.08
C ASN A 286 1.08 18.13 -5.09
N LYS A 287 1.47 19.33 -4.62
CA LYS A 287 1.83 20.47 -5.48
C LYS A 287 3.27 20.41 -6.01
N ASN A 288 4.13 19.59 -5.40
CA ASN A 288 5.57 19.57 -5.69
C ASN A 288 6.04 18.17 -6.13
N GLU A 289 5.21 17.45 -6.88
CA GLU A 289 5.55 16.13 -7.45
C GLU A 289 6.11 15.14 -6.41
N LEU A 290 5.52 15.13 -5.22
CA LEU A 290 5.94 14.26 -4.11
C LEU A 290 7.39 14.49 -3.64
N ASN A 291 7.98 15.65 -3.95
CA ASN A 291 9.31 16.03 -3.49
C ASN A 291 9.29 16.34 -1.99
N PHE A 292 9.78 15.40 -1.18
CA PHE A 292 9.74 15.52 0.27
C PHE A 292 10.84 16.45 0.84
N LEU A 293 11.91 16.71 0.09
CA LEU A 293 13.08 17.44 0.61
C LEU A 293 12.73 18.86 1.07
N GLY A 294 11.79 19.52 0.38
CA GLY A 294 11.38 20.87 0.72
C GLY A 294 10.63 20.97 2.05
N LEU A 295 10.08 19.87 2.56
CA LEU A 295 9.43 19.81 3.88
C LEU A 295 10.41 19.61 5.04
N LYS A 296 11.67 19.27 4.76
CA LYS A 296 12.65 18.97 5.81
C LYS A 296 12.78 20.08 6.85
N PRO A 297 12.89 21.39 6.48
CA PRO A 297 13.00 22.46 7.47
C PRO A 297 11.79 22.52 8.40
N ASP A 298 10.58 22.42 7.85
CA ASP A 298 9.33 22.48 8.61
C ASP A 298 9.13 21.27 9.53
N ILE A 299 9.50 20.07 9.06
CA ILE A 299 9.44 18.85 9.87
C ILE A 299 10.45 18.91 11.03
N GLU A 300 11.68 19.37 10.78
CA GLU A 300 12.66 19.55 11.86
C GLU A 300 12.22 20.61 12.87
N LYS A 301 11.53 21.66 12.40
CA LYS A 301 10.95 22.69 13.27
C LYS A 301 9.84 22.11 14.14
N LEU A 302 8.89 21.38 13.54
CA LEU A 302 7.83 20.68 14.23
C LEU A 302 8.38 19.66 15.24
N LYS A 303 9.36 18.85 14.85
CA LYS A 303 10.02 17.87 15.72
C LYS A 303 10.66 18.49 16.96
N ARG A 304 11.32 19.65 16.84
CA ARG A 304 11.92 20.33 17.99
C ARG A 304 10.89 20.77 19.02
N ASN A 305 9.70 21.16 18.55
CA ASN A 305 8.67 21.72 19.40
C ASN A 305 7.69 20.65 19.89
N ASP A 306 7.44 19.62 19.08
CA ASP A 306 6.51 18.53 19.33
C ASP A 306 6.86 17.28 18.52
N ALA A 307 7.78 16.48 19.06
CA ALA A 307 8.26 15.26 18.43
C ALA A 307 7.15 14.20 18.24
N GLU A 308 6.16 14.16 19.12
CA GLU A 308 5.05 13.21 19.04
C GLU A 308 4.12 13.56 17.87
N VAL A 309 3.74 14.83 17.73
CA VAL A 309 2.95 15.29 16.57
C VAL A 309 3.73 15.09 15.27
N ALA A 310 5.04 15.40 15.25
CA ALA A 310 5.88 15.14 14.08
C ALA A 310 5.84 13.65 13.68
N ALA A 311 5.96 12.74 14.64
CA ALA A 311 5.91 11.31 14.37
C ALA A 311 4.57 10.89 13.77
N TRP A 312 3.44 11.34 14.32
CA TRP A 312 2.11 11.04 13.79
C TRP A 312 1.86 11.61 12.40
N VAL A 313 2.30 12.85 12.15
CA VAL A 313 2.19 13.48 10.81
C VAL A 313 2.96 12.66 9.78
N LEU A 314 4.19 12.25 10.08
CA LEU A 314 4.99 11.41 9.19
C LEU A 314 4.39 10.02 8.99
N THR A 315 3.76 9.45 10.03
CA THR A 315 3.00 8.20 9.92
C THR A 315 1.84 8.34 8.94
N LEU A 316 1.03 9.40 9.05
CA LEU A 316 -0.07 9.65 8.12
C LEU A 316 0.44 9.86 6.69
N LEU A 317 1.53 10.62 6.50
CA LEU A 317 2.12 10.84 5.17
C LEU A 317 2.62 9.54 4.54
N GLY A 318 3.37 8.71 5.28
CA GLY A 318 3.84 7.42 4.77
C GLY A 318 2.68 6.48 4.42
N TYR A 319 1.62 6.49 5.21
CA TYR A 319 0.40 5.74 4.91
C TYR A 319 -0.37 6.25 3.69
N VAL A 320 -0.38 7.56 3.42
CA VAL A 320 -1.07 8.13 2.24
C VAL A 320 -0.29 7.95 0.95
N PHE A 321 1.02 8.14 0.98
CA PHE A 321 1.84 8.20 -0.23
C PHE A 321 2.61 6.92 -0.56
N SER A 322 2.64 5.92 0.31
CA SER A 322 3.42 4.67 0.14
C SER A 322 4.92 4.87 -0.12
N PHE A 323 5.68 3.77 -0.12
CA PHE A 323 7.08 3.84 -0.51
C PHE A 323 7.20 4.03 -2.02
N ASP A 324 6.35 3.35 -2.80
CA ASP A 324 6.43 3.35 -4.27
C ASP A 324 6.19 4.73 -4.89
N GLN A 325 5.39 5.62 -4.27
CA GLN A 325 5.24 6.99 -4.80
C GLN A 325 6.33 7.94 -4.27
N LEU A 326 6.99 7.60 -3.17
CA LEU A 326 7.99 8.45 -2.51
C LEU A 326 9.43 7.98 -2.68
N TYR A 327 9.67 6.88 -3.41
CA TYR A 327 10.94 6.18 -3.41
C TYR A 327 12.11 7.09 -3.79
N GLU A 328 11.95 7.93 -4.83
CA GLU A 328 12.99 8.89 -5.24
C GLU A 328 13.32 9.86 -4.10
N SER A 329 12.31 10.52 -3.55
CA SER A 329 12.45 11.46 -2.43
C SER A 329 13.13 10.79 -1.22
N LEU A 330 12.71 9.57 -0.87
CA LEU A 330 13.29 8.80 0.24
C LEU A 330 14.74 8.38 -0.04
N HIS A 331 15.09 8.03 -1.27
CA HIS A 331 16.45 7.69 -1.64
C HIS A 331 17.37 8.91 -1.65
N VAL A 332 16.88 10.07 -2.11
CA VAL A 332 17.64 11.33 -2.02
C VAL A 332 17.87 11.72 -0.56
N LEU A 333 16.87 11.59 0.31
CA LEU A 333 17.04 11.85 1.74
C LEU A 333 18.13 10.96 2.35
N ASN A 334 18.21 9.70 1.94
CA ASN A 334 19.20 8.74 2.43
C ASN A 334 20.58 8.86 1.74
N ASP A 335 20.83 9.94 1.00
CA ASP A 335 22.08 10.19 0.27
C ASP A 335 22.50 9.01 -0.63
N ALA A 336 21.52 8.30 -1.22
CA ALA A 336 21.79 7.16 -2.09
C ALA A 336 22.64 7.62 -3.30
N PRO A 337 23.81 7.00 -3.58
CA PRO A 337 24.73 7.46 -4.61
C PRO A 337 24.10 7.61 -6.01
N LEU A 338 23.17 6.70 -6.36
CA LEU A 338 22.46 6.73 -7.64
C LEU A 338 21.53 7.94 -7.80
N PHE A 339 21.05 8.50 -6.69
CA PHE A 339 20.15 9.66 -6.67
C PHE A 339 20.89 10.96 -6.34
N LYS A 340 22.22 10.92 -6.18
CA LYS A 340 23.06 12.12 -6.11
C LYS A 340 23.12 12.73 -7.49
N THR A 341 22.21 13.64 -7.79
CA THR A 341 22.26 14.39 -9.04
C THR A 341 23.52 15.26 -9.05
N SER A 342 24.44 14.98 -9.97
CA SER A 342 25.57 15.86 -10.31
C SER A 342 25.12 17.16 -10.99
N VAL A 343 23.86 17.22 -11.38
CA VAL A 343 23.20 18.33 -12.07
C VAL A 343 22.64 19.31 -11.05
N LYS A 344 23.02 20.59 -11.18
CA LYS A 344 22.52 21.64 -10.27
C LYS A 344 21.00 21.81 -10.44
N PRO A 345 20.24 22.12 -9.37
CA PRO A 345 18.78 22.30 -9.44
C PRO A 345 18.32 23.29 -10.53
N GLU A 346 19.14 24.29 -10.83
CA GLU A 346 18.94 25.29 -11.89
C GLU A 346 18.95 24.67 -13.30
N GLN A 347 19.83 23.70 -13.55
CA GLN A 347 19.89 22.96 -14.81
C GLN A 347 18.69 22.01 -14.96
N LYS A 348 18.25 21.37 -13.86
CA LYS A 348 17.06 20.50 -13.90
C LYS A 348 15.78 21.29 -14.22
N ARG A 349 15.66 22.52 -13.71
CA ARG A 349 14.56 23.45 -14.05
C ARG A 349 14.67 23.96 -15.49
N ALA A 350 15.87 24.20 -16.00
CA ALA A 350 16.09 24.61 -17.39
C ALA A 350 15.67 23.50 -18.36
N TRP A 351 16.13 22.26 -18.14
CA TRP A 351 15.77 21.11 -18.98
C TRP A 351 14.28 20.84 -19.02
N ARG A 352 13.58 20.93 -17.87
CA ARG A 352 12.12 20.76 -17.85
C ARG A 352 11.37 21.87 -18.58
N LYS A 353 11.84 23.12 -18.50
CA LYS A 353 11.24 24.20 -19.30
C LYS A 353 11.43 23.94 -20.79
N GLU A 354 12.61 23.45 -21.17
CA GLU A 354 12.94 23.09 -22.55
C GLU A 354 12.11 21.90 -23.06
N GLU A 355 11.80 20.94 -22.18
CA GLU A 355 10.98 19.76 -22.48
C GLU A 355 9.49 20.11 -22.64
N VAL A 356 8.93 20.94 -21.76
CA VAL A 356 7.56 21.47 -21.90
C VAL A 356 7.43 22.33 -23.16
N SER A 357 8.45 23.14 -23.48
CA SER A 357 8.44 23.96 -24.70
C SER A 357 8.45 23.08 -25.96
N ARG A 358 9.15 21.94 -25.93
CA ARG A 358 9.18 20.98 -27.04
C ARG A 358 7.86 20.26 -27.22
N GLU A 359 7.21 19.84 -26.14
CA GLU A 359 5.89 19.21 -26.20
C GLU A 359 4.82 20.19 -26.71
N GLU A 360 4.90 21.46 -26.34
CA GLU A 360 4.04 22.53 -26.89
C GLU A 360 4.29 22.74 -28.38
N GLU A 361 5.55 22.82 -28.82
CA GLU A 361 5.90 22.93 -30.26
C GLU A 361 5.49 21.69 -31.08
N GLU A 362 5.58 20.49 -30.52
CA GLU A 362 5.15 19.25 -31.18
C GLU A 362 3.62 19.16 -31.28
N ASN A 363 2.89 19.62 -30.27
CA ASN A 363 1.43 19.70 -30.31
C ASN A 363 0.95 20.76 -31.31
N GLU A 364 1.58 21.93 -31.38
CA GLU A 364 1.26 22.96 -32.38
C GLU A 364 1.53 22.48 -33.81
N LYS A 365 2.63 21.73 -34.04
CA LYS A 365 2.90 21.09 -35.34
C LYS A 365 1.90 19.99 -35.68
N GLY A 366 1.46 19.21 -34.69
CA GLY A 366 0.43 18.19 -34.86
C GLY A 366 -0.94 18.77 -35.22
N GLU A 367 -1.29 19.94 -34.70
CA GLU A 367 -2.53 20.66 -35.06
C GLU A 367 -2.43 21.35 -36.43
N ALA A 368 -1.25 21.88 -36.81
CA ALA A 368 -1.03 22.45 -38.13
C ALA A 368 -1.16 21.42 -39.27
N ILE A 369 -0.69 20.19 -39.06
CA ILE A 369 -0.80 19.09 -40.04
C ILE A 369 -2.26 18.65 -40.23
N LYS A 370 -3.07 18.66 -39.16
CA LYS A 370 -4.52 18.36 -39.26
C LYS A 370 -5.30 19.44 -40.00
N MET A 371 -4.91 20.71 -39.90
CA MET A 371 -5.56 21.80 -40.63
C MET A 371 -5.20 21.86 -42.13
N GLU A 372 -4.06 21.28 -42.54
CA GLU A 372 -3.72 21.15 -43.97
C GLU A 372 -4.42 19.95 -44.65
N GLU A 373 -4.69 18.85 -43.93
CA GLU A 373 -5.45 17.72 -44.49
C GLU A 373 -6.95 18.02 -44.70
N GLU A 374 -7.55 18.92 -43.90
CA GLU A 374 -8.96 19.32 -44.07
C GLU A 374 -9.20 20.37 -45.18
N ASN A 375 -8.14 20.98 -45.74
CA ASN A 375 -8.26 22.03 -46.76
C ASN A 375 -7.77 21.61 -48.17
N SER A 376 -7.51 20.33 -48.40
CA SER A 376 -7.15 19.87 -49.75
C SER A 376 -8.42 19.79 -50.63
N PRO A 377 -8.51 20.54 -51.75
CA PRO A 377 -9.70 20.58 -52.57
C PRO A 377 -9.86 19.26 -53.35
N VAL A 378 -10.93 18.53 -53.05
CA VAL A 378 -11.37 17.36 -53.82
C VAL A 378 -11.84 17.83 -55.20
N THR A 379 -10.94 17.77 -56.18
CA THR A 379 -11.31 17.72 -57.60
C THR A 379 -11.97 16.36 -57.87
N LYS A 380 -13.29 16.38 -58.05
CA LYS A 380 -14.02 15.27 -58.67
C LYS A 380 -13.77 15.32 -60.17
N ASP A 381 -12.98 14.38 -60.66
CA ASP A 381 -13.12 13.90 -62.03
C ASP A 381 -13.06 12.37 -62.07
N VAL A 382 -13.91 11.88 -62.95
CA VAL A 382 -14.38 10.51 -63.15
C VAL A 382 -13.26 9.61 -63.69
N ASN A 383 -13.11 8.40 -63.13
CA ASN A 383 -13.07 7.19 -63.97
C ASN A 383 -13.30 5.90 -63.18
N GLU A 384 -14.35 5.19 -63.58
CA GLU A 384 -14.61 3.80 -63.27
C GLU A 384 -13.51 2.91 -63.87
N SER A 385 -12.81 2.14 -63.05
CA SER A 385 -12.52 0.72 -63.28
C SER A 385 -11.70 0.17 -62.10
N ASP A 386 -12.03 -1.05 -61.69
CA ASP A 386 -11.28 -1.92 -60.76
C ASP A 386 -11.27 -1.59 -59.26
N SER A 387 -12.28 -2.13 -58.53
CA SER A 387 -12.08 -2.63 -57.15
C SER A 387 -13.29 -3.45 -56.67
N SER A 388 -13.57 -4.58 -57.31
CA SER A 388 -14.39 -5.65 -56.76
C SER A 388 -13.52 -6.58 -55.92
N LEU A 389 -13.22 -6.25 -54.65
CA LEU A 389 -12.70 -7.24 -53.67
C LEU A 389 -12.73 -6.84 -52.18
N ILE A 390 -13.22 -5.66 -51.77
CA ILE A 390 -13.16 -5.24 -50.34
C ILE A 390 -14.53 -4.75 -49.81
N LYS A 391 -15.60 -5.54 -50.00
CA LYS A 391 -16.92 -5.29 -49.39
C LYS A 391 -17.58 -6.53 -48.76
N LYS A 392 -16.78 -7.50 -48.32
CA LYS A 392 -17.29 -8.73 -47.69
C LYS A 392 -16.76 -9.01 -46.26
N VAL A 393 -16.17 -8.02 -45.59
CA VAL A 393 -15.59 -8.20 -44.23
C VAL A 393 -16.15 -7.21 -43.18
N VAL A 394 -17.00 -6.25 -43.56
CA VAL A 394 -17.49 -5.20 -42.65
C VAL A 394 -18.98 -5.33 -42.29
N SER A 395 -19.65 -6.42 -42.69
CA SER A 395 -21.09 -6.62 -42.42
C SER A 395 -21.40 -7.69 -41.35
N GLU A 396 -20.42 -8.23 -40.62
CA GLU A 396 -20.64 -9.28 -39.60
C GLU A 396 -20.28 -8.85 -38.16
N GLN A 397 -19.99 -7.57 -37.90
CA GLN A 397 -19.65 -7.10 -36.53
C GLN A 397 -20.66 -6.12 -35.90
N THR A 398 -21.85 -5.96 -36.48
CA THR A 398 -22.85 -4.98 -35.99
C THR A 398 -24.15 -5.60 -35.45
N GLU A 399 -24.25 -6.93 -35.31
CA GLU A 399 -25.49 -7.61 -34.88
C GLU A 399 -25.49 -8.19 -33.46
N ILE A 400 -24.47 -7.94 -32.62
CA ILE A 400 -24.41 -8.52 -31.25
C ILE A 400 -24.67 -7.48 -30.12
N VAL A 401 -24.97 -6.21 -30.44
CA VAL A 401 -25.11 -5.13 -29.43
C VAL A 401 -26.56 -4.67 -29.19
N GLN A 402 -27.58 -5.46 -29.57
CA GLN A 402 -28.99 -5.03 -29.40
C GLN A 402 -29.92 -5.99 -28.62
N GLU A 403 -29.43 -7.00 -27.92
CA GLU A 403 -30.30 -7.99 -27.24
C GLU A 403 -30.22 -8.09 -25.70
N GLU A 404 -29.70 -7.08 -24.99
CA GLU A 404 -29.71 -7.07 -23.50
C GLU A 404 -30.46 -5.89 -22.85
N ASN A 405 -31.26 -5.13 -23.60
CA ASN A 405 -32.07 -4.04 -23.06
C ASN A 405 -33.57 -4.31 -23.20
N LEU A 406 -34.08 -5.31 -22.49
CA LEU A 406 -35.51 -5.48 -22.19
C LEU A 406 -35.69 -6.63 -21.20
N ILE A 407 -35.79 -6.32 -19.90
CA ILE A 407 -36.62 -7.01 -18.88
C ILE A 407 -36.43 -6.23 -17.57
N GLU A 408 -37.49 -5.52 -17.16
CA GLU A 408 -37.95 -5.27 -15.78
C GLU A 408 -38.52 -3.86 -15.59
N LYS A 409 -39.84 -3.76 -15.79
CA LYS A 409 -40.73 -2.93 -14.96
C LYS A 409 -42.18 -3.33 -15.22
N GLN A 410 -42.79 -4.01 -14.25
CA GLN A 410 -44.18 -3.75 -13.80
C GLN A 410 -44.49 -4.49 -12.47
N LEU A 411 -44.61 -3.66 -11.42
CA LEU A 411 -45.42 -3.66 -10.17
C LEU A 411 -46.64 -4.64 -10.08
N PRO A 412 -47.21 -4.95 -8.88
CA PRO A 412 -47.65 -3.94 -7.88
C PRO A 412 -47.60 -4.28 -6.38
N ALA A 413 -47.97 -3.26 -5.60
CA ALA A 413 -48.16 -3.22 -4.15
C ALA A 413 -49.56 -3.69 -3.71
N GLU A 414 -49.65 -4.20 -2.48
CA GLU A 414 -50.63 -3.90 -1.38
C GLU A 414 -50.44 -4.97 -0.26
N ALA A 415 -50.12 -4.57 0.98
CA ALA A 415 -51.00 -4.55 2.17
C ALA A 415 -51.54 -5.96 2.55
N GLU A 416 -51.47 -6.52 3.76
CA GLU A 416 -51.55 -5.96 5.12
C GLU A 416 -51.22 -7.07 6.17
N ASN A 417 -50.70 -6.64 7.33
CA ASN A 417 -51.00 -7.11 8.70
C ASN A 417 -50.46 -8.41 9.36
N GLU A 418 -50.18 -8.17 10.65
CA GLU A 418 -50.26 -9.02 11.86
C GLU A 418 -49.01 -9.74 12.44
N ASP A 419 -48.51 -9.12 13.51
CA ASP A 419 -48.35 -9.65 14.87
C ASP A 419 -47.76 -11.05 15.10
N GLY A 420 -46.66 -11.10 15.87
CA GLY A 420 -46.11 -12.36 16.37
C GLY A 420 -44.88 -12.19 17.25
N LYS A 421 -45.10 -11.86 18.53
CA LYS A 421 -44.12 -12.04 19.63
C LYS A 421 -43.58 -13.47 19.70
N ALA A 422 -42.27 -13.64 19.85
CA ALA A 422 -41.70 -14.70 20.68
C ALA A 422 -40.29 -14.35 21.18
N LYS A 423 -40.09 -14.59 22.48
CA LYS A 423 -38.82 -14.57 23.23
C LYS A 423 -38.06 -15.89 23.04
N SER A 424 -36.74 -15.83 23.01
CA SER A 424 -35.80 -16.72 23.75
C SER A 424 -34.38 -16.16 23.55
N GLU A 425 -33.70 -15.66 24.57
CA GLU A 425 -32.91 -16.38 25.59
C GLU A 425 -31.72 -17.19 25.05
N GLU A 426 -30.56 -16.80 25.58
CA GLU A 426 -29.40 -17.61 26.00
C GLU A 426 -28.17 -17.83 25.09
N THR A 427 -27.08 -17.20 25.58
CA THR A 427 -25.71 -17.71 25.76
C THR A 427 -24.82 -17.92 24.53
N SER A 428 -23.72 -17.17 24.49
CA SER A 428 -22.37 -17.77 24.51
C SER A 428 -21.31 -16.71 24.84
N ASN A 429 -20.42 -17.08 25.75
CA ASN A 429 -19.21 -16.35 26.09
C ASN A 429 -18.30 -16.20 24.85
N PRO A 430 -17.63 -15.06 24.63
CA PRO A 430 -16.53 -15.02 23.70
C PRO A 430 -15.32 -15.75 24.31
N VAL A 431 -14.83 -16.75 23.58
CA VAL A 431 -13.53 -17.37 23.78
C VAL A 431 -12.46 -16.28 23.65
N SER A 432 -11.56 -16.23 24.62
CA SER A 432 -10.42 -15.32 24.65
C SER A 432 -9.46 -15.60 23.49
N ASP A 433 -9.32 -14.64 22.58
CA ASP A 433 -8.23 -14.63 21.61
C ASP A 433 -6.91 -14.40 22.35
N GLN A 434 -5.98 -15.35 22.21
CA GLN A 434 -4.63 -15.22 22.71
C GLN A 434 -3.85 -14.22 21.84
N ASP A 435 -3.38 -13.18 22.51
CA ASP A 435 -2.54 -12.11 21.99
C ASP A 435 -1.31 -12.64 21.23
N PHE A 436 -1.23 -12.35 19.93
CA PHE A 436 0.03 -12.32 19.20
C PHE A 436 0.73 -10.97 19.45
N VAL A 437 1.69 -10.98 20.37
CA VAL A 437 2.58 -9.85 20.64
C VAL A 437 3.57 -9.70 19.49
N VAL A 438 3.42 -8.64 18.68
CA VAL A 438 4.47 -8.18 17.77
C VAL A 438 5.48 -7.31 18.55
N PRO A 439 6.76 -7.69 18.63
CA PRO A 439 7.77 -6.95 19.39
C PRO A 439 8.54 -5.99 18.47
N ASN A 440 8.62 -4.71 18.87
CA ASN A 440 9.51 -3.74 18.25
C ASN A 440 10.24 -2.94 19.34
N ALA A 441 11.26 -3.58 19.89
CA ALA A 441 12.48 -2.99 20.44
C ALA A 441 13.56 -4.04 20.13
N LYS A 442 14.80 -3.64 19.85
CA LYS A 442 15.91 -4.60 19.84
C LYS A 442 16.03 -5.16 21.26
N ASN A 443 15.33 -6.26 21.52
CA ASN A 443 15.33 -6.97 22.79
C ASN A 443 16.67 -7.68 22.92
N ASN A 444 17.72 -6.91 23.14
CA ASN A 444 19.04 -7.45 23.38
C ASN A 444 19.00 -8.19 24.71
N ARG A 445 19.31 -9.48 24.67
CA ARG A 445 19.49 -10.32 25.87
C ARG A 445 20.98 -10.46 26.15
N SER A 446 21.36 -10.54 27.42
CA SER A 446 22.77 -10.81 27.73
C SER A 446 23.15 -12.22 27.25
N ILE A 447 24.42 -12.43 26.89
CA ILE A 447 24.87 -13.77 26.50
C ILE A 447 24.77 -14.76 27.68
N SER A 448 24.88 -14.28 28.91
CA SER A 448 24.65 -15.07 30.12
C SER A 448 23.21 -15.59 30.20
N ASP A 449 22.21 -14.72 29.98
CA ASP A 449 20.79 -15.11 29.98
C ASP A 449 20.49 -16.11 28.86
N LEU A 450 21.07 -15.89 27.67
CA LEU A 450 20.93 -16.81 26.55
C LEU A 450 21.53 -18.19 26.90
N LYS A 451 22.71 -18.23 27.50
CA LYS A 451 23.38 -19.47 27.92
C LYS A 451 22.54 -20.24 28.94
N GLU A 452 21.97 -19.54 29.92
CA GLU A 452 21.08 -20.13 30.91
C GLU A 452 19.79 -20.65 30.28
N PHE A 453 19.11 -19.81 29.49
CA PHE A 453 17.86 -20.18 28.81
C PHE A 453 18.04 -21.46 27.99
N VAL A 454 19.10 -21.50 27.19
CA VAL A 454 19.37 -22.60 26.28
C VAL A 454 19.77 -23.88 27.02
N THR A 455 20.49 -23.74 28.13
CA THR A 455 20.84 -24.86 29.02
C THR A 455 19.60 -25.49 29.66
N THR A 456 18.62 -24.67 30.01
CA THR A 456 17.37 -25.10 30.68
C THR A 456 16.35 -25.68 29.71
N HIS A 457 16.19 -25.08 28.51
CA HIS A 457 15.10 -25.42 27.59
C HIS A 457 15.49 -26.39 26.47
N PHE A 458 16.79 -26.61 26.24
CA PHE A 458 17.28 -27.48 25.17
C PHE A 458 18.16 -28.62 25.67
N GLU A 459 17.64 -29.48 26.53
CA GLU A 459 18.38 -30.59 27.15
C GLU A 459 19.18 -31.44 26.14
N LYS A 460 18.56 -31.82 25.02
CA LYS A 460 19.21 -32.61 23.94
C LYS A 460 20.22 -31.82 23.09
N LEU A 461 20.17 -30.48 23.12
CA LEU A 461 21.04 -29.60 22.33
C LEU A 461 21.98 -28.77 23.20
N LYS A 462 22.01 -29.01 24.52
CA LYS A 462 22.80 -28.26 25.50
C LYS A 462 24.28 -28.18 25.13
N LYS A 463 24.88 -29.31 24.73
CA LYS A 463 26.30 -29.37 24.35
C LYS A 463 26.62 -28.59 23.05
N PRO A 464 25.91 -28.81 21.92
CA PRO A 464 26.06 -27.99 20.71
C PRO A 464 25.90 -26.48 20.97
N TRP A 465 24.89 -26.10 21.73
CA TRP A 465 24.64 -24.70 22.06
C TRP A 465 25.71 -24.09 22.94
N SER A 466 26.17 -24.80 23.97
CA SER A 466 27.24 -24.31 24.85
C SER A 466 28.53 -24.07 24.05
N GLN A 467 28.88 -25.02 23.18
CA GLN A 467 30.04 -24.89 22.30
C GLN A 467 29.89 -23.70 21.34
N PHE A 468 28.70 -23.49 20.77
CA PHE A 468 28.43 -22.35 19.90
C PHE A 468 28.58 -21.01 20.64
N ILE A 469 27.96 -20.88 21.81
CA ILE A 469 28.01 -19.65 22.61
C ILE A 469 29.45 -19.32 23.00
N GLU A 470 30.22 -20.31 23.46
CA GLU A 470 31.61 -20.13 23.87
C GLU A 470 32.53 -19.82 22.70
N THR A 471 32.29 -20.42 21.52
CA THR A 471 33.17 -20.22 20.36
C THR A 471 32.87 -18.93 19.59
N TYR A 472 31.59 -18.55 19.49
CA TYR A 472 31.17 -17.50 18.56
C TYR A 472 30.62 -16.24 19.24
N LEU A 473 30.11 -16.33 20.47
CA LEU A 473 29.36 -15.22 21.08
C LEU A 473 30.05 -14.58 22.28
N ILE A 474 30.57 -15.36 23.23
CA ILE A 474 30.94 -14.88 24.57
C ILE A 474 31.98 -13.75 24.58
N ASP A 475 32.95 -13.78 23.66
CA ASP A 475 34.01 -12.77 23.57
C ASP A 475 33.68 -11.62 22.60
N LYS A 476 32.63 -11.76 21.78
CA LYS A 476 32.28 -10.82 20.70
C LYS A 476 31.05 -9.97 21.02
N TYR A 477 30.16 -10.46 21.86
CA TYR A 477 28.86 -9.84 22.12
C TYR A 477 28.60 -9.82 23.64
N PRO A 478 28.52 -8.66 24.30
CA PRO A 478 28.04 -8.59 25.69
C PRO A 478 26.52 -8.83 25.78
N SER A 479 25.79 -8.46 24.72
CA SER A 479 24.38 -8.76 24.49
C SER A 479 24.12 -8.98 23.01
N ILE A 480 23.05 -9.71 22.69
CA ILE A 480 22.71 -10.07 21.31
C ILE A 480 21.20 -9.92 21.09
N SER A 481 20.79 -9.52 19.88
CA SER A 481 19.38 -9.56 19.45
C SER A 481 19.05 -10.90 18.80
N TYR A 482 17.76 -11.20 18.59
CA TYR A 482 17.37 -12.40 17.84
C TYR A 482 17.94 -12.39 16.41
N ASP A 483 17.84 -11.25 15.72
CA ASP A 483 18.30 -11.13 14.33
C ASP A 483 19.83 -11.28 14.24
N ASP A 484 20.58 -10.70 15.18
CA ASP A 484 22.04 -10.86 15.25
C ASP A 484 22.42 -12.32 15.55
N LEU A 485 21.67 -13.01 16.41
CA LEU A 485 21.89 -14.44 16.70
C LEU A 485 21.67 -15.28 15.43
N ILE A 486 20.58 -15.03 14.69
CA ILE A 486 20.31 -15.73 13.43
C ILE A 486 21.38 -15.42 12.39
N ALA A 487 21.82 -14.17 12.27
CA ALA A 487 22.88 -13.77 11.34
C ALA A 487 24.23 -14.46 11.64
N VAL A 488 24.52 -14.80 12.90
CA VAL A 488 25.71 -15.58 13.27
C VAL A 488 25.54 -17.09 12.98
N ILE A 489 24.32 -17.63 13.10
CA ILE A 489 24.04 -19.07 12.89
C ILE A 489 23.92 -19.41 11.39
N ASP A 490 23.26 -18.55 10.61
CA ASP A 490 22.93 -18.78 9.21
C ASP A 490 24.11 -19.14 8.29
N PRO A 491 25.30 -18.51 8.39
CA PRO A 491 26.44 -18.86 7.55
C PRO A 491 27.13 -20.18 7.93
N ILE A 492 26.65 -20.91 8.95
CA ILE A 492 27.22 -22.19 9.42
C ILE A 492 26.16 -23.31 9.24
N PRO A 493 26.01 -23.91 8.04
CA PRO A 493 24.92 -24.83 7.72
C PRO A 493 24.80 -26.03 8.66
N ASP A 494 25.94 -26.64 9.03
CA ASP A 494 26.00 -27.77 9.97
C ASP A 494 25.47 -27.41 11.36
N LEU A 495 25.62 -26.15 11.74
CA LEU A 495 25.26 -25.65 13.06
C LEU A 495 23.81 -25.16 13.06
N LYS A 496 23.35 -24.48 12.00
CA LYS A 496 21.93 -24.17 11.77
C LYS A 496 21.08 -25.44 11.79
N GLY A 497 21.51 -26.48 11.05
CA GLY A 497 20.84 -27.78 11.01
C GLY A 497 20.86 -28.56 12.31
N LYS A 498 21.76 -28.23 13.26
CA LYS A 498 21.81 -28.85 14.61
C LYS A 498 21.04 -28.05 15.65
N LEU A 499 21.17 -26.72 15.64
CA LEU A 499 20.61 -25.83 16.66
C LEU A 499 19.15 -25.45 16.37
N LEU A 500 18.79 -25.26 15.11
CA LEU A 500 17.47 -24.76 14.67
C LEU A 500 16.69 -25.81 13.86
N LYS A 501 17.04 -27.10 13.98
CA LYS A 501 16.38 -28.19 13.22
C LYS A 501 14.89 -28.30 13.46
N SER A 502 14.45 -27.97 14.68
CA SER A 502 13.06 -28.11 15.09
C SER A 502 12.38 -26.74 15.13
N LYS A 503 11.22 -26.64 14.48
CA LYS A 503 10.33 -25.46 14.59
C LYS A 503 10.04 -25.10 16.05
N LYS A 504 9.99 -26.09 16.95
CA LYS A 504 9.83 -25.89 18.40
C LYS A 504 11.01 -25.12 19.01
N ALA A 505 12.23 -25.38 18.55
CA ALA A 505 13.42 -24.69 19.06
C ALA A 505 13.51 -23.25 18.58
N GLU A 506 13.16 -23.01 17.33
CA GLU A 506 13.07 -21.67 16.77
C GLU A 506 12.01 -20.82 17.49
N ILE A 507 10.82 -21.39 17.72
CA ILE A 507 9.74 -20.73 18.46
C ILE A 507 10.16 -20.42 19.90
N ALA A 508 10.79 -21.37 20.59
CA ALA A 508 11.27 -21.16 21.96
C ALA A 508 12.31 -20.03 22.05
N LEU A 509 13.22 -19.93 21.07
CA LEU A 509 14.18 -18.83 20.99
C LEU A 509 13.50 -17.49 20.69
N LYS A 510 12.59 -17.44 19.72
CA LYS A 510 11.79 -16.24 19.44
C LYS A 510 11.09 -15.78 20.71
N ASN A 511 10.42 -16.68 21.43
CA ASN A 511 9.74 -16.35 22.68
C ASN A 511 10.71 -15.83 23.76
N PHE A 512 11.91 -16.38 23.88
CA PHE A 512 12.92 -15.86 24.82
C PHE A 512 13.34 -14.42 24.50
N PHE A 513 13.62 -14.12 23.23
CA PHE A 513 13.98 -12.77 22.82
C PHE A 513 12.79 -11.80 22.88
N PHE A 514 11.56 -12.29 22.70
CA PHE A 514 10.38 -11.44 22.55
C PHE A 514 9.44 -11.39 23.77
N ALA A 515 9.70 -12.19 24.81
CA ALA A 515 9.03 -12.06 26.09
C ALA A 515 9.33 -10.67 26.69
N ALA A 516 8.27 -9.97 27.12
CA ALA A 516 8.39 -8.71 27.84
C ALA A 516 9.28 -8.91 29.07
N LEU A 517 10.31 -8.07 29.20
CA LEU A 517 11.18 -8.00 30.38
C LEU A 517 10.44 -7.37 31.55
#